data_AF-A0A3S1BSI4-F1
#
_entry.id   AF-A0A3S1BSI4-F1
#
_cell.length_a   1.000
_cell.length_b   1.000
_cell.length_c   1.000
_cell.angle_alpha   90.00
_cell.angle_beta   90.00
_cell.angle_gamma   90.00
#
_symmetry.space_group_name_H-M   'P 1'
#
loop_
_entity.id
_entity.type
_entity.pdbx_description
1 polymer ?
#
loop_
_entity_poly.entity_id
_entity_poly.type
_entity_poly.pdbx_seq_one_letter_code
_entity_poly.pdbx_strand_id
1 'polypeptide(L)'
;MPSNKHPGFIRQVNRDRREVRVEIRPFTDGASELPIAEIEYPIGDDSQNTEIRLVEGRAVWIEFIAGDPRRPLITGYRNPNTGNVVGMRRWNHDHFEINADETFTINAGAKIALIVGGTSLVLTPESIAEIAAALSVKAAVTIEGGVTQTGGDMTSDGISVQFHDHTSTAPGTPTSKPNSA
;
A
#
# COMPACT_ATOMS: atom_id res chain seq x y z
N MET A 1 -0.47 -30.21 -30.81
CA MET A 1 0.05 -31.00 -29.68
C MET A 1 -0.85 -30.77 -28.49
N PRO A 2 -1.30 -31.81 -27.76
CA PRO A 2 -2.01 -31.61 -26.50
C PRO A 2 -1.12 -30.88 -25.49
N SER A 3 -1.75 -30.19 -24.54
CA SER A 3 -1.08 -29.47 -23.46
C SER A 3 -0.30 -30.43 -22.55
N ASN A 4 0.97 -30.12 -22.25
CA ASN A 4 1.81 -30.88 -21.31
C ASN A 4 1.54 -30.53 -19.83
N LYS A 5 0.46 -29.79 -19.54
CA LYS A 5 0.11 -29.38 -18.17
C LYS A 5 -0.68 -30.48 -17.47
N HIS A 6 -0.16 -30.93 -16.35
CA HIS A 6 -0.79 -31.90 -15.46
C HIS A 6 -1.44 -31.20 -14.27
N PRO A 7 -2.68 -31.57 -13.91
CA PRO A 7 -3.33 -31.03 -12.72
C PRO A 7 -2.76 -31.70 -11.46
N GLY A 8 -2.50 -30.89 -10.43
CA GLY A 8 -2.03 -31.40 -9.15
C GLY A 8 -2.41 -30.53 -7.96
N PHE A 9 -1.91 -30.92 -6.80
CA PHE A 9 -2.12 -30.23 -5.53
C PHE A 9 -0.80 -30.05 -4.77
N ILE A 10 -0.62 -28.89 -4.16
CA ILE A 10 0.43 -28.68 -3.17
C ILE A 10 0.08 -29.48 -1.91
N ARG A 11 0.99 -30.33 -1.44
CA ARG A 11 0.77 -31.17 -0.25
C ARG A 11 1.67 -30.81 0.92
N GLN A 12 2.88 -30.34 0.65
CA GLN A 12 3.79 -29.88 1.68
C GLN A 12 4.64 -28.73 1.15
N VAL A 13 4.85 -27.70 1.96
CA VAL A 13 5.76 -26.59 1.65
C VAL A 13 6.83 -26.48 2.72
N ASN A 14 8.08 -26.78 2.38
CA ASN A 14 9.22 -26.40 3.21
C ASN A 14 9.73 -25.03 2.74
N ARG A 15 9.32 -23.98 3.46
CA ARG A 15 9.64 -22.60 3.10
C ARG A 15 11.14 -22.33 3.14
N ASP A 16 11.85 -22.79 4.16
CA ASP A 16 13.29 -22.55 4.34
C ASP A 16 14.12 -23.14 3.19
N ARG A 17 13.71 -24.30 2.69
CA ARG A 17 14.40 -25.00 1.58
C ARG A 17 13.82 -24.70 0.20
N ARG A 18 12.71 -23.96 0.13
CA ARG A 18 11.91 -23.75 -1.11
C ARG A 18 11.50 -25.06 -1.79
N GLU A 19 11.28 -26.10 -0.99
CA GLU A 19 10.89 -27.41 -1.49
C GLU A 19 9.38 -27.59 -1.37
N VAL A 20 8.74 -28.00 -2.46
CA VAL A 20 7.29 -28.19 -2.51
C VAL A 20 6.98 -29.62 -2.92
N ARG A 21 6.27 -30.37 -2.08
CA ARG A 21 5.79 -31.70 -2.48
C ARG A 21 4.44 -31.60 -3.13
N VAL A 22 4.31 -32.26 -4.28
CA VAL A 22 3.10 -32.19 -5.11
C VAL A 22 2.47 -33.55 -5.31
N GLU A 23 1.14 -33.59 -5.25
CA GLU A 23 0.36 -34.71 -5.76
C GLU A 23 0.02 -34.47 -7.22
N ILE A 24 0.30 -35.46 -8.07
CA ILE A 24 -0.02 -35.48 -9.49
C ILE A 24 -0.68 -36.82 -9.78
N ARG A 25 -1.99 -36.86 -10.03
CA ARG A 25 -2.67 -38.13 -10.36
C ARG A 25 -2.61 -38.40 -11.87
N PRO A 26 -2.38 -39.66 -12.30
CA PRO A 26 -2.15 -40.87 -11.50
C PRO A 26 -0.68 -41.11 -11.07
N PHE A 27 0.27 -40.27 -11.49
CA PHE A 27 1.72 -40.49 -11.29
C PHE A 27 2.17 -40.71 -9.84
N THR A 28 1.43 -40.18 -8.87
CA THR A 28 1.73 -40.24 -7.44
C THR A 28 0.77 -41.12 -6.65
N ASP A 29 -0.11 -41.85 -7.33
CA ASP A 29 -1.04 -42.76 -6.67
C ASP A 29 -0.29 -43.95 -6.03
N GLY A 30 -0.52 -44.20 -4.75
CA GLY A 30 0.19 -45.22 -3.97
C GLY A 30 1.65 -44.91 -3.63
N ALA A 31 2.16 -43.70 -3.92
CA ALA A 31 3.52 -43.32 -3.57
C ALA A 31 3.69 -43.13 -2.06
N SER A 32 4.75 -43.70 -1.47
CA SER A 32 5.10 -43.51 -0.05
C SER A 32 5.63 -42.11 0.23
N GLU A 33 6.16 -41.44 -0.78
CA GLU A 33 6.73 -40.10 -0.72
C GLU A 33 6.39 -39.35 -2.01
N LEU A 34 5.89 -38.13 -1.89
CA LEU A 34 5.52 -37.29 -3.03
C LEU A 34 6.74 -36.59 -3.63
N PRO A 35 6.82 -36.41 -4.96
CA PRO A 35 7.94 -35.76 -5.61
C PRO A 35 8.07 -34.29 -5.18
N ILE A 36 9.31 -33.83 -5.10
CA ILE A 36 9.63 -32.42 -4.89
C ILE A 36 9.57 -31.71 -6.24
N ALA A 37 8.75 -30.65 -6.31
CA ALA A 37 8.63 -29.79 -7.47
C ALA A 37 9.41 -28.50 -7.28
N GLU A 38 9.97 -28.02 -8.38
CA GLU A 38 10.49 -26.66 -8.51
C GLU A 38 9.33 -25.67 -8.68
N ILE A 39 9.61 -24.40 -8.37
CA ILE A 39 8.66 -23.30 -8.51
C ILE A 39 9.08 -22.47 -9.72
N GLU A 40 8.19 -22.28 -10.67
CA GLU A 40 8.41 -21.33 -11.76
C GLU A 40 8.17 -19.90 -11.24
N TYR A 41 9.25 -19.21 -10.91
CA TYR A 41 9.19 -17.80 -10.54
C TYR A 41 8.94 -16.93 -11.78
N PRO A 42 8.00 -15.97 -11.74
CA PRO A 42 7.85 -14.98 -12.78
C PRO A 42 9.16 -14.20 -12.98
N ILE A 43 9.44 -13.84 -14.24
CA ILE A 43 10.57 -12.97 -14.54
C ILE A 43 10.45 -11.66 -13.77
N GLY A 44 11.46 -11.32 -12.98
CA GLY A 44 11.48 -10.16 -12.06
C GLY A 44 11.31 -10.53 -10.59
N ASP A 45 10.73 -11.69 -10.27
CA ASP A 45 10.68 -12.20 -8.90
C ASP A 45 11.90 -13.12 -8.68
N ASP A 46 13.00 -12.57 -8.19
CA ASP A 46 14.19 -13.35 -7.85
C ASP A 46 13.94 -14.16 -6.56
N SER A 47 13.99 -15.49 -6.66
CA SER A 47 13.80 -16.41 -5.53
C SER A 47 14.75 -16.19 -4.34
N GLN A 48 15.90 -15.52 -4.56
CA GLN A 48 16.83 -15.17 -3.48
C GLN A 48 16.34 -14.00 -2.63
N ASN A 49 15.56 -13.08 -3.22
CA ASN A 49 15.12 -11.84 -2.60
C ASN A 49 13.60 -11.81 -2.33
N THR A 50 12.84 -12.62 -3.07
CA THR A 50 11.37 -12.63 -3.07
C THR A 50 10.85 -14.03 -2.84
N GLU A 51 9.95 -14.17 -1.86
CA GLU A 51 9.17 -15.39 -1.65
C GLU A 51 7.78 -15.25 -2.29
N ILE A 52 7.39 -16.22 -3.11
CA ILE A 52 6.02 -16.35 -3.58
C ILE A 52 5.26 -17.23 -2.59
N ARG A 53 4.14 -16.72 -2.07
CA ARG A 53 3.33 -17.48 -1.11
C ARG A 53 2.75 -18.75 -1.75
N LEU A 54 3.16 -19.90 -1.19
CA LEU A 54 2.56 -21.19 -1.47
C LEU A 54 1.69 -21.65 -0.31
N VAL A 55 0.51 -22.21 -0.63
CA VAL A 55 -0.46 -22.67 0.36
C VAL A 55 -0.77 -24.14 0.10
N GLU A 56 -0.58 -24.97 1.13
CA GLU A 56 -0.93 -26.38 1.08
C GLU A 56 -2.41 -26.59 0.76
N GLY A 57 -2.71 -27.67 0.03
CA GLY A 57 -4.04 -28.01 -0.46
C GLY A 57 -4.48 -27.24 -1.70
N ARG A 58 -3.73 -26.24 -2.18
CA ARG A 58 -4.09 -25.49 -3.40
C ARG A 58 -3.82 -26.29 -4.67
N ALA A 59 -4.74 -26.16 -5.62
CA ALA A 59 -4.63 -26.76 -6.93
C ALA A 59 -3.67 -25.97 -7.83
N VAL A 60 -2.79 -26.67 -8.54
CA VAL A 60 -1.75 -26.09 -9.37
C VAL A 60 -1.64 -26.79 -10.72
N TRP A 61 -1.12 -26.08 -11.72
CA TRP A 61 -0.63 -26.67 -12.95
C TRP A 61 0.83 -27.07 -12.78
N ILE A 62 1.15 -28.27 -13.25
CA ILE A 62 2.48 -28.85 -13.17
C ILE A 62 2.93 -29.26 -14.56
N GLU A 63 4.16 -28.90 -14.92
CA GLU A 63 4.86 -29.41 -16.09
C GLU A 63 6.07 -30.22 -15.65
N PHE A 64 6.69 -30.93 -16.59
CA PHE A 64 7.89 -31.71 -16.35
C PHE A 64 9.04 -31.12 -17.14
N ILE A 65 10.13 -30.77 -16.46
CA ILE A 65 11.29 -30.12 -17.09
C ILE A 65 11.86 -31.08 -18.15
N ALA A 66 11.94 -30.60 -19.39
CA ALA A 66 12.32 -31.40 -20.55
C ALA A 66 11.50 -32.71 -20.72
N GLY A 67 10.29 -32.76 -20.17
CA GLY A 67 9.41 -33.94 -20.19
C GLY A 67 9.77 -35.04 -19.19
N ASP A 68 10.73 -34.82 -18.27
CA ASP A 68 11.12 -35.81 -17.27
C ASP A 68 10.13 -35.85 -16.07
N PRO A 69 9.36 -36.93 -15.88
CA PRO A 69 8.37 -37.02 -14.81
C PRO A 69 8.95 -36.89 -13.39
N ARG A 70 10.27 -37.06 -13.23
CA ARG A 70 10.98 -36.93 -11.96
C ARG A 70 11.31 -35.48 -11.61
N ARG A 71 11.13 -34.55 -12.54
CA ARG A 71 11.42 -33.11 -12.40
C ARG A 71 10.15 -32.27 -12.57
N PRO A 72 9.20 -32.35 -11.64
CA PRO A 72 8.00 -31.54 -11.70
C PRO A 72 8.33 -30.05 -11.46
N LEU A 73 7.61 -29.19 -12.17
CA LEU A 73 7.68 -27.74 -12.10
C LEU A 73 6.27 -27.18 -11.92
N ILE A 74 6.03 -26.46 -10.84
CA ILE A 74 4.77 -25.73 -10.62
C ILE A 74 4.79 -24.47 -11.46
N THR A 75 3.86 -24.34 -12.40
CA THR A 75 3.78 -23.21 -13.35
C THR A 75 2.73 -22.17 -12.97
N GLY A 76 1.85 -22.50 -12.01
CA GLY A 76 0.88 -21.55 -11.48
C GLY A 76 -0.31 -22.21 -10.80
N TYR A 77 -1.13 -21.39 -10.15
CA TYR A 77 -2.39 -21.84 -9.56
C TYR A 77 -3.45 -22.13 -10.63
N ARG A 78 -4.23 -23.19 -10.39
CA ARG A 78 -5.42 -23.49 -11.16
C ARG A 78 -6.59 -22.63 -10.72
N ASN A 79 -7.39 -22.15 -11.67
CA ASN A 79 -8.64 -21.47 -11.37
C ASN A 79 -9.67 -22.46 -10.79
N PRO A 80 -10.40 -22.10 -9.73
CA PRO A 80 -11.60 -22.82 -9.35
C PRO A 80 -12.72 -22.55 -10.37
N ASN A 81 -13.71 -23.43 -10.43
CA ASN A 81 -14.88 -23.26 -11.29
C ASN A 81 -15.98 -22.40 -10.64
N THR A 82 -15.87 -22.13 -9.33
CA THR A 82 -16.86 -21.38 -8.53
C THR A 82 -16.14 -20.58 -7.46
N GLY A 83 -16.74 -19.46 -7.01
CA GLY A 83 -16.17 -18.63 -5.95
C GLY A 83 -14.96 -17.79 -6.39
N ASN A 84 -14.79 -17.58 -7.69
CA ASN A 84 -13.78 -16.67 -8.21
C ASN A 84 -14.07 -15.24 -7.77
N VAL A 85 -13.03 -14.54 -7.33
CA VAL A 85 -13.11 -13.11 -7.00
C VAL A 85 -13.16 -12.31 -8.30
N VAL A 86 -14.07 -11.34 -8.37
CA VAL A 86 -14.25 -10.46 -9.54
C VAL A 86 -13.79 -9.04 -9.18
N GLY A 87 -13.03 -8.41 -10.07
CA GLY A 87 -12.66 -6.99 -9.95
C GLY A 87 -11.64 -6.65 -8.85
N MET A 88 -10.94 -7.65 -8.28
CA MET A 88 -9.97 -7.43 -7.20
C MET A 88 -8.72 -8.28 -7.43
N ARG A 89 -7.56 -7.64 -7.40
CA ARG A 89 -6.24 -8.30 -7.30
C ARG A 89 -5.76 -8.25 -5.86
N ARG A 90 -5.27 -9.38 -5.33
CA ARG A 90 -4.75 -9.46 -3.96
C ARG A 90 -3.36 -10.08 -3.96
N TRP A 91 -2.48 -9.51 -3.15
CA TRP A 91 -1.23 -10.12 -2.76
C TRP A 91 -1.33 -10.43 -1.27
N ASN A 92 -0.95 -11.64 -0.88
CA ASN A 92 -0.97 -12.05 0.52
C ASN A 92 0.36 -12.73 0.87
N HIS A 93 0.97 -12.30 1.97
CA HIS A 93 2.24 -12.79 2.50
C HIS A 93 2.31 -12.37 3.97
N ASP A 94 3.21 -12.97 4.75
CA ASP A 94 3.36 -12.64 6.18
C ASP A 94 3.99 -11.25 6.38
N HIS A 95 4.87 -10.88 5.45
CA HIS A 95 5.57 -9.60 5.40
C HIS A 95 5.54 -9.07 3.97
N PHE A 96 5.43 -7.74 3.84
CA PHE A 96 5.46 -7.03 2.56
C PHE A 96 6.38 -5.82 2.67
N GLU A 97 7.21 -5.63 1.65
CA GLU A 97 8.08 -4.48 1.48
C GLU A 97 7.95 -3.97 0.04
N ILE A 98 7.89 -2.65 -0.14
CA ILE A 98 7.87 -2.00 -1.46
C ILE A 98 9.00 -0.97 -1.44
N ASN A 99 10.11 -1.31 -2.06
CA ASN A 99 11.26 -0.43 -2.25
C ASN A 99 11.28 0.07 -3.68
N ALA A 100 11.41 1.38 -3.87
CA ALA A 100 11.59 2.01 -5.16
C ALA A 100 12.81 2.92 -5.10
N ASP A 101 13.71 2.82 -6.08
CA ASP A 101 14.95 3.59 -6.09
C ASP A 101 14.71 5.09 -6.28
N GLU A 102 13.61 5.47 -6.95
CA GLU A 102 13.31 6.88 -7.26
C GLU A 102 11.94 7.32 -6.74
N THR A 103 10.86 6.68 -7.17
CA THR A 103 9.50 7.15 -6.86
C THR A 103 8.54 5.99 -6.67
N PHE A 104 7.70 6.10 -5.65
CA PHE A 104 6.56 5.22 -5.41
C PHE A 104 5.26 6.04 -5.40
N THR A 105 4.39 5.78 -6.38
CA THR A 105 3.12 6.49 -6.54
C THR A 105 1.94 5.54 -6.33
N ILE A 106 1.00 5.91 -5.47
CA ILE A 106 -0.29 5.22 -5.30
C ILE A 106 -1.39 6.14 -5.83
N ASN A 107 -2.11 5.69 -6.86
CA ASN A 107 -3.25 6.41 -7.43
C ASN A 107 -4.52 5.57 -7.28
N ALA A 108 -5.56 6.18 -6.72
CA ALA A 108 -6.91 5.62 -6.68
C ALA A 108 -7.94 6.71 -6.95
N GLY A 109 -8.93 6.41 -7.80
CA GLY A 109 -9.96 7.39 -8.19
C GLY A 109 -10.99 7.74 -7.09
N ALA A 110 -11.02 7.00 -5.99
CA ALA A 110 -12.01 7.20 -4.92
C ALA A 110 -11.36 7.38 -3.54
N LYS A 111 -10.51 6.42 -3.13
CA LYS A 111 -9.80 6.50 -1.83
C LYS A 111 -8.58 5.59 -1.78
N ILE A 112 -7.65 5.94 -0.90
CA ILE A 112 -6.58 5.07 -0.42
C ILE A 112 -6.84 4.82 1.08
N ALA A 113 -6.72 3.58 1.55
CA ALA A 113 -6.95 3.24 2.94
C ALA A 113 -5.78 2.45 3.53
N LEU A 114 -5.33 2.86 4.71
CA LEU A 114 -4.35 2.16 5.54
C LEU A 114 -5.08 1.57 6.74
N ILE A 115 -5.02 0.26 6.93
CA ILE A 115 -5.80 -0.45 7.96
C ILE A 115 -4.85 -1.28 8.83
N VAL A 116 -4.86 -1.04 10.14
CA VAL A 116 -4.00 -1.74 11.13
C VAL A 116 -4.84 -2.11 12.34
N GLY A 117 -4.92 -3.41 12.66
CA GLY A 117 -5.62 -3.90 13.86
C GLY A 117 -7.11 -3.51 13.93
N GLY A 118 -7.75 -3.21 12.80
CA GLY A 118 -9.13 -2.74 12.72
C GLY A 118 -9.30 -1.21 12.69
N THR A 119 -8.24 -0.45 12.97
CA THR A 119 -8.22 1.02 12.83
C THR A 119 -7.87 1.39 11.39
N SER A 120 -8.48 2.45 10.86
CA SER A 120 -8.25 2.91 9.48
C SER A 120 -7.90 4.39 9.37
N LEU A 121 -6.87 4.70 8.58
CA LEU A 121 -6.67 6.02 7.98
C LEU A 121 -7.16 5.97 6.53
N VAL A 122 -8.16 6.79 6.19
CA VAL A 122 -8.74 6.86 4.85
C VAL A 122 -8.40 8.21 4.23
N LEU A 123 -7.70 8.17 3.10
CA LEU A 123 -7.37 9.33 2.29
C LEU A 123 -8.36 9.41 1.12
N THR A 124 -9.18 10.46 1.10
CA THR A 124 -10.05 10.83 -0.03
C THR A 124 -9.50 12.08 -0.72
N PRO A 125 -9.96 12.42 -1.94
CA PRO A 125 -9.60 13.68 -2.57
C PRO A 125 -9.87 14.90 -1.68
N GLU A 126 -11.02 14.91 -0.98
CA GLU A 126 -11.43 15.97 -0.07
C GLU A 126 -10.51 16.04 1.15
N SER A 127 -10.17 14.92 1.79
CA SER A 127 -9.28 14.94 2.96
C SER A 127 -7.87 15.42 2.60
N ILE A 128 -7.39 15.07 1.40
CA ILE A 128 -6.09 15.55 0.89
C ILE A 128 -6.17 17.06 0.62
N ALA A 129 -7.24 17.53 -0.01
CA ALA A 129 -7.46 18.95 -0.25
C ALA A 129 -7.62 19.74 1.04
N GLU A 130 -8.30 19.19 2.05
CA GLU A 130 -8.45 19.77 3.37
C GLU A 130 -7.12 19.81 4.12
N ILE A 131 -6.29 18.77 4.11
CA ILE A 131 -4.94 18.84 4.70
C ILE A 131 -4.09 19.88 3.97
N ALA A 132 -4.17 19.92 2.64
CA ALA A 132 -3.51 20.94 1.84
C ALA A 132 -4.02 22.36 2.17
N ALA A 133 -5.28 22.49 2.59
CA ALA A 133 -5.93 23.75 2.95
C ALA A 133 -5.91 24.07 4.46
N ALA A 134 -5.71 23.11 5.37
CA ALA A 134 -5.81 23.22 6.82
C ALA A 134 -4.57 23.90 7.46
N LEU A 135 -3.67 24.41 6.63
CA LEU A 135 -3.07 25.73 6.88
C LEU A 135 -4.11 26.90 6.78
N SER A 136 -5.37 26.68 7.17
CA SER A 136 -6.44 27.70 7.29
C SER A 136 -7.44 27.31 8.39
N VAL A 137 -7.72 28.24 9.31
CA VAL A 137 -8.56 28.03 10.50
C VAL A 137 -9.90 28.78 10.32
N LYS A 138 -11.04 28.09 10.50
CA LYS A 138 -12.40 28.63 10.21
C LYS A 138 -13.35 28.72 11.42
N ALA A 139 -12.88 28.43 12.63
CA ALA A 139 -13.66 28.50 13.87
C ALA A 139 -12.81 29.10 15.01
N ALA A 140 -13.43 29.37 16.17
CA ALA A 140 -12.75 29.94 17.33
C ALA A 140 -11.58 29.04 17.78
N VAL A 141 -10.41 29.64 17.98
CA VAL A 141 -9.22 28.98 18.53
C VAL A 141 -9.01 29.48 19.95
N THR A 142 -8.99 28.56 20.92
CA THR A 142 -8.55 28.86 22.28
C THR A 142 -7.09 28.45 22.42
N ILE A 143 -6.23 29.41 22.76
CA ILE A 143 -4.79 29.20 22.96
C ILE A 143 -4.49 29.56 24.40
N GLU A 144 -4.22 28.54 25.22
CA GLU A 144 -3.92 28.71 26.65
C GLU A 144 -2.46 29.14 26.89
N GLY A 145 -1.63 29.12 25.85
CA GLY A 145 -0.25 29.58 25.85
C GLY A 145 -0.02 30.85 25.02
N GLY A 146 1.24 31.28 24.92
CA GLY A 146 1.62 32.40 24.06
C GLY A 146 1.46 32.07 22.57
N VAL A 147 1.01 33.04 21.80
CA VAL A 147 1.06 32.99 20.33
C VAL A 147 2.27 33.81 19.88
N THR A 148 3.23 33.14 19.25
CA THR A 148 4.34 33.83 18.58
C THR A 148 4.08 33.77 17.07
N GLN A 149 3.52 34.85 16.53
CA GLN A 149 3.32 35.02 15.10
C GLN A 149 4.56 35.70 14.51
N THR A 150 5.27 35.02 13.61
CA THR A 150 6.44 35.56 12.90
C THR A 150 6.12 35.70 11.42
N GLY A 151 6.14 36.92 10.90
CA GLY A 151 5.85 37.22 9.49
C GLY A 151 4.36 37.33 9.17
N GLY A 152 4.00 38.33 8.37
CA GLY A 152 2.60 38.69 8.08
C GLY A 152 1.97 39.55 9.19
N ASP A 153 0.69 39.84 9.04
CA ASP A 153 -0.12 40.56 10.02
C ASP A 153 -1.20 39.65 10.62
N MET A 154 -1.61 39.92 11.85
CA MET A 154 -2.83 39.36 12.41
C MET A 154 -3.93 40.39 12.20
N THR A 155 -4.94 40.03 11.42
CA THR A 155 -6.14 40.86 11.28
C THR A 155 -7.27 40.26 12.10
N SER A 156 -7.96 41.10 12.87
CA SER A 156 -9.21 40.76 13.55
C SER A 156 -10.28 41.67 13.00
N ASP A 157 -11.30 41.11 12.35
CA ASP A 157 -12.36 41.88 11.67
C ASP A 157 -11.82 42.92 10.68
N GLY A 158 -10.76 42.53 9.94
CA GLY A 158 -10.07 43.41 8.99
C GLY A 158 -9.22 44.50 9.64
N ILE A 159 -9.18 44.57 10.98
CA ILE A 159 -8.31 45.48 11.71
C ILE A 159 -6.96 44.82 11.89
N SER A 160 -5.95 45.44 11.30
CA SER A 160 -4.56 45.06 11.44
C SER A 160 -4.08 45.26 12.87
N VAL A 161 -3.57 44.21 13.51
CA VAL A 161 -2.89 44.35 14.80
C VAL A 161 -1.65 45.23 14.66
N GLN A 162 -0.99 45.23 13.49
CA GLN A 162 0.24 45.99 13.24
C GLN A 162 0.02 47.44 12.77
N PHE A 163 -1.06 47.71 12.03
CA PHE A 163 -1.24 48.95 11.27
C PHE A 163 -2.55 49.68 11.54
N HIS A 164 -3.35 49.24 12.52
CA HIS A 164 -4.58 49.97 12.82
C HIS A 164 -4.29 51.38 13.33
N ASP A 165 -5.08 52.32 12.84
CA ASP A 165 -5.02 53.70 13.27
C ASP A 165 -5.97 53.94 14.45
N HIS A 166 -5.53 54.82 15.34
CA HIS A 166 -6.40 55.38 16.36
C HIS A 166 -6.97 56.71 15.86
N THR A 167 -8.29 56.87 15.92
CA THR A 167 -8.91 58.16 15.62
C THR A 167 -8.63 59.11 16.80
N SER A 168 -7.79 60.13 16.57
CA SER A 168 -7.62 61.21 17.54
C SER A 168 -8.53 62.38 17.18
N THR A 169 -9.14 63.02 18.17
CA THR A 169 -9.88 64.29 18.00
C THR A 169 -8.97 65.48 18.26
N ALA A 170 -8.99 66.44 17.32
CA ALA A 170 -8.33 67.76 17.27
C ALA A 170 -6.81 67.80 17.55
N PRO A 171 -6.00 68.53 16.74
CA PRO A 171 -4.54 68.48 16.86
C PRO A 171 -4.06 69.10 18.17
N GLY A 172 -3.59 68.26 19.09
CA GLY A 172 -2.62 68.65 20.10
C GLY A 172 -1.20 68.60 19.53
N THR A 173 -0.23 69.18 20.24
CA THR A 173 1.19 69.13 19.87
C THR A 173 1.61 67.67 19.57
N PRO A 174 2.23 67.37 18.42
CA PRO A 174 2.53 66.00 18.04
C PRO A 174 3.51 65.36 19.03
N THR A 175 3.13 64.26 19.67
CA THR A 175 4.02 63.51 20.57
C THR A 175 4.66 62.28 19.91
N SER A 176 4.37 62.02 18.63
CA SER A 176 4.97 60.90 17.89
C SER A 176 4.94 61.15 16.37
N LYS A 177 5.94 60.61 15.65
CA LYS A 177 6.08 60.77 14.19
C LYS A 177 4.86 60.23 13.45
N PRO A 178 4.47 60.84 12.30
CA PRO A 178 3.39 60.31 11.48
C PRO A 178 3.86 59.01 10.81
N ASN A 179 3.05 57.95 10.89
CA ASN A 179 3.28 56.74 10.11
C ASN A 179 2.78 57.01 8.68
N SER A 180 3.64 56.72 7.70
CA SER A 180 3.50 57.05 6.27
C SER A 180 2.24 56.47 5.63
N ALA A 181 1.72 57.21 4.64
CA ALA A 181 0.74 56.76 3.65
C ALA A 181 1.30 55.68 2.70
#